data_AF-A0AAD3HMC6-F1
#
_entry.id   AF-A0AAD3HMC6-F1
#
_cell.length_a   1.000
_cell.length_b   1.000
_cell.length_c   1.000
_cell.angle_alpha   90.00
_cell.angle_beta   90.00
_cell.angle_gamma   90.00
#
_symmetry.space_group_name_H-M   'P 1'
#
loop_
_entity.id
_entity.type
_entity.pdbx_description
1 polymer ?
#
loop_
_entity_poly.entity_id
_entity_poly.type
_entity_poly.pdbx_seq_one_letter_code
_entity_poly.pdbx_strand_id
1 'polypeptide(L)'
;MAFAADGTFDCSSPWYAAPARPPLPASAAKRSYPWYVKEADLAAGLASKTQGLDLDGYFSNGSSRVAAFGMEWCAFLQRKKGSQAAGLFLYCTLPASLKASGRVVSAVCPGPARLAAYTWREHGSREEAWSMEYPGRYVQVGAGWGVAEALELAAPPAEGQEPSSAAAGGSGSLLAPWSAYLKDGKLQGVLEWV
;
A
#
# COMPACT_ATOMS: atom_id res chain seq x y z
N MET A 1 -5.43 34.69 -12.99
CA MET A 1 -4.33 35.28 -13.78
C MET A 1 -3.03 34.68 -13.27
N ALA A 2 -2.30 33.94 -14.11
CA ALA A 2 -1.02 33.38 -13.75
C ALA A 2 0.08 34.42 -14.05
N PHE A 3 0.87 34.80 -13.04
CA PHE A 3 2.11 35.53 -13.27
C PHE A 3 3.09 34.57 -13.96
N ALA A 4 3.38 34.83 -15.22
CA ALA A 4 4.42 34.12 -15.95
C ALA A 4 5.77 34.38 -15.27
N ALA A 5 6.55 33.33 -15.05
CA ALA A 5 7.93 33.43 -14.61
C ALA A 5 8.72 34.14 -15.72
N ASP A 6 8.99 35.43 -15.53
CA ASP A 6 9.61 36.28 -16.53
C ASP A 6 11.06 35.81 -16.82
N GLY A 7 11.30 35.43 -18.07
CA GLY A 7 12.65 35.27 -18.66
C GLY A 7 13.54 34.10 -18.21
N THR A 8 13.14 33.26 -17.25
CA THR A 8 14.05 32.21 -16.74
C THR A 8 13.93 30.88 -17.51
N PHE A 9 12.78 30.62 -18.13
CA PHE A 9 12.52 29.38 -18.87
C PHE A 9 11.96 29.70 -20.24
N ASP A 10 12.58 29.15 -21.29
CA ASP A 10 12.07 29.23 -22.66
C ASP A 10 10.84 28.31 -22.82
N CYS A 11 9.67 28.84 -22.46
CA CYS A 11 8.39 28.17 -22.63
C CYS A 11 7.97 27.99 -24.10
N SER A 12 8.72 28.52 -25.07
CA SER A 12 8.46 28.35 -26.50
C SER A 12 9.15 27.11 -27.10
N SER A 13 10.02 26.46 -26.31
CA SER A 13 10.69 25.22 -26.71
C SER A 13 9.68 24.11 -27.05
N PRO A 14 9.90 23.32 -28.11
CA PRO A 14 9.02 22.22 -28.49
C PRO A 14 8.83 21.17 -27.37
N TRP A 15 9.74 21.14 -26.40
CA TRP A 15 9.63 20.32 -25.19
C TRP A 15 8.44 20.70 -24.29
N TYR A 16 8.03 21.97 -24.29
CA TYR A 16 6.81 22.46 -23.61
C TYR A 16 5.57 22.41 -24.50
N ALA A 17 5.75 22.39 -25.82
CA ALA A 17 4.68 22.19 -26.80
C ALA A 17 4.38 20.70 -27.07
N ALA A 18 4.78 19.80 -26.16
CA ALA A 18 4.45 18.39 -26.29
C ALA A 18 2.93 18.23 -26.41
N PRO A 19 2.43 17.48 -27.41
CA PRO A 19 0.99 17.24 -27.54
C PRO A 19 0.47 16.67 -26.23
N ALA A 20 -0.74 17.08 -25.84
CA ALA A 20 -1.39 16.57 -24.64
C ALA A 20 -1.26 15.04 -24.63
N ARG A 21 -0.65 14.48 -23.58
CA ARG A 21 -0.51 13.03 -23.49
C ARG A 21 -1.90 12.43 -23.68
N PRO A 22 -2.04 11.40 -24.52
CA PRO A 22 -3.33 10.74 -24.68
C PRO A 22 -3.88 10.43 -23.29
N PRO A 23 -5.13 10.82 -22.98
CA PRO A 23 -5.73 10.46 -21.72
C PRO A 23 -5.62 8.94 -21.58
N LEU A 24 -5.35 8.46 -20.36
CA LEU A 24 -5.39 7.03 -20.12
C LEU A 24 -6.71 6.49 -20.69
N PRO A 25 -6.67 5.41 -21.48
CA PRO A 25 -7.88 4.88 -22.09
C PRO A 25 -8.89 4.61 -20.98
N ALA A 26 -10.19 4.84 -21.23
CA ALA A 26 -11.24 4.64 -20.23
C ALA A 26 -11.24 3.22 -19.61
N SER A 27 -10.64 2.24 -20.28
CA SER A 27 -10.37 0.90 -19.76
C SER A 27 -9.34 0.82 -18.63
N ALA A 28 -8.56 1.87 -18.39
CA ALA A 28 -7.65 1.98 -17.26
C ALA A 28 -8.37 2.33 -15.95
N ALA A 29 -9.53 2.97 -16.02
CA ALA A 29 -10.36 3.38 -14.87
C ALA A 29 -11.20 2.23 -14.26
N LYS A 30 -10.89 0.97 -14.59
CA LYS A 30 -11.53 -0.22 -14.01
C LYS A 30 -10.53 -1.35 -13.80
N ARG A 31 -9.27 -1.01 -13.53
CA ARG A 31 -8.23 -2.01 -13.30
C ARG A 31 -8.18 -2.34 -11.82
N SER A 32 -8.34 -3.63 -11.55
CA SER A 32 -8.23 -4.22 -10.22
C SER A 32 -6.90 -4.95 -10.13
N TYR A 33 -6.13 -4.64 -9.10
CA TYR A 33 -4.80 -5.17 -8.84
C TYR A 33 -4.82 -5.90 -7.49
N PRO A 34 -5.00 -7.23 -7.48
CA PRO A 34 -4.87 -8.01 -6.25
C PRO A 34 -3.47 -7.85 -5.68
N TRP A 35 -3.40 -7.55 -4.39
CA TRP A 35 -2.13 -7.45 -3.66
C TRP A 35 -2.11 -8.39 -2.47
N TYR A 36 -0.92 -8.70 -1.97
CA TYR A 36 -0.72 -9.54 -0.80
C TYR A 36 0.57 -9.21 -0.05
N VAL A 37 0.62 -9.55 1.24
CA VAL A 37 1.85 -9.61 2.05
C VAL A 37 2.05 -11.06 2.46
N LYS A 38 3.27 -11.59 2.29
CA LYS A 38 3.57 -12.98 2.67
C LYS A 38 3.63 -13.09 4.20
N GLU A 39 3.12 -14.19 4.73
CA GLU A 39 3.22 -14.51 6.16
C GLU A 39 4.68 -14.51 6.64
N ALA A 40 5.61 -15.03 5.84
CA ALA A 40 7.03 -15.02 6.17
C ALA A 40 7.62 -13.61 6.28
N ASP A 41 7.24 -12.70 5.37
CA ASP A 41 7.69 -11.30 5.40
C ASP A 41 7.09 -10.57 6.61
N LEU A 42 5.81 -10.85 6.91
CA LEU A 42 5.11 -10.36 8.10
C LEU A 42 5.80 -10.82 9.39
N ALA A 43 6.12 -12.11 9.51
CA ALA A 43 6.84 -12.67 10.64
C ALA A 43 8.22 -12.06 10.81
N ALA A 44 8.98 -11.95 9.71
CA ALA A 44 10.31 -11.34 9.72
C ALA A 44 10.26 -9.87 10.16
N GLY A 45 9.28 -9.11 9.66
CA GLY A 45 9.07 -7.73 10.05
C GLY A 45 8.69 -7.58 11.53
N LEU A 46 7.82 -8.46 12.05
CA LEU A 46 7.43 -8.46 13.46
C LEU A 46 8.56 -8.89 14.41
N ALA A 47 9.47 -9.75 13.96
CA ALA A 47 10.65 -10.15 14.71
C ALA A 47 11.72 -9.05 14.80
N SER A 48 11.65 -8.03 13.93
CA SER A 48 12.57 -6.90 13.95
C SER A 48 12.39 -6.05 15.22
N LYS A 49 13.49 -5.79 15.94
CA LYS A 49 13.47 -5.16 17.27
C LYS A 49 13.34 -3.63 17.25
N THR A 50 13.51 -2.99 16.10
CA THR A 50 13.90 -1.58 16.06
C THR A 50 12.72 -0.61 16.19
N GLN A 51 11.65 -0.66 15.39
CA GLN A 51 10.65 0.44 15.43
C GLN A 51 9.19 0.08 15.11
N GLY A 52 8.89 -1.20 14.82
CA GLY A 52 7.56 -1.62 14.37
C GLY A 52 7.66 -2.43 13.08
N LEU A 53 6.54 -2.54 12.38
CA LEU A 53 6.42 -3.20 11.09
C LEU A 53 6.23 -2.14 10.01
N ASP A 54 7.00 -2.24 8.93
CA ASP A 54 6.83 -1.46 7.70
C ASP A 54 7.08 -2.41 6.52
N LEU A 55 6.06 -2.72 5.73
CA LEU A 55 6.14 -3.70 4.64
C LEU A 55 5.40 -3.23 3.38
N ASP A 56 6.06 -3.36 2.24
CA ASP A 56 5.41 -3.25 0.94
C ASP A 56 4.63 -4.55 0.63
N GLY A 57 3.42 -4.39 0.10
CA GLY A 57 2.66 -5.46 -0.52
C GLY A 57 3.21 -5.83 -1.90
N TYR A 58 2.90 -7.05 -2.33
CA TYR A 58 3.22 -7.59 -3.65
C TYR A 58 1.96 -7.78 -4.46
N PHE A 59 2.07 -7.61 -5.78
CA PHE A 59 0.99 -7.86 -6.72
C PHE A 59 1.12 -9.26 -7.34
N SER A 60 0.09 -9.70 -8.05
CA SER A 60 0.03 -11.03 -8.68
C SER A 60 1.19 -11.32 -9.64
N ASN A 61 1.81 -10.28 -10.23
CA ASN A 61 2.99 -10.40 -11.08
C ASN A 61 4.32 -10.50 -10.30
N GLY A 62 4.28 -10.54 -8.96
CA GLY A 62 5.45 -10.60 -8.09
C GLY A 62 6.14 -9.26 -7.84
N SER A 63 5.73 -8.19 -8.53
CA SER A 63 6.24 -6.83 -8.27
C SER A 63 5.65 -6.30 -6.96
N SER A 64 6.41 -5.51 -6.20
CA SER A 64 5.84 -4.74 -5.09
C SER A 64 5.05 -3.51 -5.54
N ARG A 65 5.12 -3.17 -6.84
CA ARG A 65 4.57 -1.92 -7.40
C ARG A 65 3.83 -2.13 -8.70
N VAL A 66 2.81 -1.31 -8.92
CA VAL A 66 2.08 -1.21 -10.19
C VAL A 66 2.19 0.19 -10.77
N ALA A 67 2.39 0.28 -12.08
CA ALA A 67 2.44 1.54 -12.79
C ALA A 67 1.02 2.00 -13.17
N ALA A 68 0.62 3.18 -12.69
CA ALA A 68 -0.65 3.81 -13.04
C ALA A 68 -0.50 5.33 -12.98
N PHE A 69 -1.19 6.05 -13.89
CA PHE A 69 -1.17 7.53 -13.93
C PHE A 69 0.25 8.14 -13.97
N GLY A 70 1.18 7.47 -14.65
CA GLY A 70 2.57 7.91 -14.76
C GLY A 70 3.43 7.73 -13.51
N MET A 71 2.90 7.05 -12.48
CA MET A 71 3.55 6.81 -11.19
C MET A 71 3.59 5.33 -10.83
N GLU A 72 4.41 4.98 -9.84
CA GLU A 72 4.46 3.65 -9.24
C GLU A 72 3.74 3.65 -7.89
N TRP A 73 2.82 2.70 -7.71
CA TRP A 73 1.95 2.57 -6.55
C TRP A 73 2.18 1.23 -5.84
N CYS A 74 2.18 1.23 -4.51
CA CYS A 74 2.14 0.00 -3.71
C CYS A 74 1.17 0.12 -2.53
N ALA A 75 0.60 -1.01 -2.13
CA ALA A 75 -0.03 -1.13 -0.82
C ALA A 75 1.11 -1.24 0.22
N PHE A 76 0.99 -0.51 1.31
CA PHE A 76 2.00 -0.42 2.37
C PHE A 76 1.34 -0.68 3.71
N LEU A 77 1.86 -1.68 4.42
CA LEU A 77 1.39 -2.10 5.73
C LEU A 77 2.34 -1.56 6.80
N GLN A 78 1.80 -0.84 7.77
CA GLN A 78 2.58 -0.28 8.87
C GLN A 78 1.96 -0.64 10.22
N ARG A 79 2.78 -0.98 11.21
CA ARG A 79 2.32 -1.19 12.59
C ARG A 79 3.33 -0.63 13.58
N LYS A 80 2.90 0.30 14.43
CA LYS A 80 3.72 0.77 15.54
C LYS A 80 3.90 -0.34 16.57
N LYS A 81 5.08 -0.42 17.19
CA LYS A 81 5.36 -1.36 18.27
C LYS A 81 4.33 -1.20 19.40
N GLY A 82 3.73 -2.31 19.83
CA GLY A 82 2.70 -2.32 20.89
C GLY A 82 1.29 -1.93 20.45
N SER A 83 1.11 -1.50 19.19
CA SER A 83 -0.23 -1.18 18.66
C SER A 83 -1.11 -2.43 18.55
N GLN A 84 -2.37 -2.29 18.91
CA GLN A 84 -3.44 -3.28 18.72
C GLN A 84 -4.10 -3.18 17.33
N ALA A 85 -3.64 -2.25 16.49
CA ALA A 85 -4.07 -2.14 15.11
C ALA A 85 -2.86 -1.96 14.19
N ALA A 86 -3.02 -2.38 12.93
CA ALA A 86 -2.11 -2.08 11.85
C ALA A 86 -2.76 -1.10 10.87
N GLY A 87 -1.94 -0.22 10.33
CA GLY A 87 -2.34 0.73 9.32
C GLY A 87 -2.08 0.20 7.91
N LEU A 88 -2.94 0.60 7.00
CA LEU A 88 -2.85 0.27 5.59
C LEU A 88 -2.87 1.56 4.77
N PHE A 89 -1.88 1.69 3.91
CA PHE A 89 -1.60 2.91 3.17
C PHE A 89 -1.40 2.60 1.68
N LEU A 90 -1.80 3.54 0.83
CA LEU A 90 -1.39 3.60 -0.55
C LEU A 90 -0.15 4.49 -0.65
N TYR A 91 0.95 3.96 -1.16
CA TYR A 91 2.20 4.70 -1.29
C TYR A 91 2.51 4.97 -2.76
N CYS A 92 2.93 6.21 -3.06
CA CYS A 92 3.20 6.68 -4.41
C CYS A 92 4.67 7.07 -4.57
N THR A 93 5.28 6.68 -5.69
CA THR A 93 6.67 7.06 -6.02
C THR A 93 6.86 7.38 -7.49
N LEU A 94 7.92 8.14 -7.78
CA LEU A 94 8.37 8.34 -9.15
C LEU A 94 8.92 7.03 -9.73
N PRO A 95 8.60 6.70 -11.00
CA PRO A 95 9.34 5.70 -11.75
C PRO A 95 10.83 6.01 -11.79
N ALA A 96 11.68 4.99 -11.85
CA ALA A 96 13.14 5.15 -11.86
C ALA A 96 13.63 6.12 -12.96
N SER A 97 13.00 6.10 -14.13
CA SER A 97 13.32 7.00 -15.25
C SER A 97 13.12 8.48 -14.95
N LEU A 98 12.23 8.83 -14.01
CA LEU A 98 11.97 10.22 -13.63
C LEU A 98 12.83 10.70 -12.46
N LYS A 99 13.39 9.79 -11.66
CA LYS A 99 14.24 10.12 -10.50
C LYS A 99 15.55 10.83 -10.90
N ALA A 100 16.05 10.60 -12.10
CA ALA A 100 17.31 11.14 -12.61
C ALA A 100 17.29 12.66 -12.91
N SER A 101 16.12 13.29 -12.93
CA SER A 101 15.93 14.67 -13.41
C SER A 101 16.07 15.77 -12.34
N GLY A 102 16.45 15.42 -11.10
CA GLY A 102 16.30 16.34 -9.96
C GLY A 102 14.84 16.44 -9.52
N ARG A 103 14.56 16.73 -8.24
CA ARG A 103 13.19 16.70 -7.70
C ARG A 103 12.31 17.80 -8.33
N VAL A 104 11.54 17.46 -9.36
CA VAL A 104 10.58 18.40 -9.99
C VAL A 104 9.12 18.11 -9.63
N VAL A 105 8.75 16.87 -9.30
CA VAL A 105 7.36 16.51 -8.97
C VAL A 105 7.23 16.24 -7.48
N SER A 106 6.50 17.13 -6.78
CA SER A 106 6.16 16.98 -5.37
C SER A 106 4.80 16.34 -5.15
N ALA A 107 3.88 16.43 -6.12
CA ALA A 107 2.53 15.86 -6.02
C ALA A 107 1.96 15.33 -7.34
N VAL A 108 1.03 14.37 -7.26
CA VAL A 108 0.31 13.78 -8.40
C VAL A 108 -1.17 13.59 -8.09
N CYS A 109 -2.04 13.71 -9.08
CA CYS A 109 -3.46 13.37 -8.95
C CYS A 109 -3.74 12.04 -9.68
N PRO A 110 -3.85 10.91 -8.96
CA PRO A 110 -4.04 9.60 -9.58
C PRO A 110 -5.47 9.31 -10.07
N GLY A 111 -6.38 10.28 -9.97
CA GLY A 111 -7.81 9.98 -10.11
C GLY A 111 -8.35 9.16 -8.94
N PRO A 112 -9.63 8.75 -9.01
CA PRO A 112 -10.25 7.98 -7.94
C PRO A 112 -9.62 6.59 -7.78
N ALA A 113 -9.41 6.17 -6.54
CA ALA A 113 -8.81 4.88 -6.22
C ALA A 113 -9.50 4.25 -5.03
N ARG A 114 -9.36 2.94 -4.87
CA ARG A 114 -9.83 2.20 -3.72
C ARG A 114 -8.77 1.20 -3.29
N LEU A 115 -8.39 1.24 -2.02
CA LEU A 115 -7.53 0.25 -1.39
C LEU A 115 -8.34 -0.52 -0.36
N ALA A 116 -8.32 -1.84 -0.42
CA ALA A 116 -9.01 -2.70 0.53
C ALA A 116 -8.15 -3.88 0.97
N ALA A 117 -8.43 -4.39 2.16
CA ALA A 117 -7.86 -5.60 2.73
C ALA A 117 -8.96 -6.56 3.18
N TYR A 118 -8.67 -7.85 3.09
CA TYR A 118 -9.61 -8.90 3.39
C TYR A 118 -9.34 -9.57 4.75
N THR A 119 -10.42 -10.04 5.36
CA THR A 119 -10.41 -10.94 6.53
C THR A 119 -11.16 -12.22 6.19
N TRP A 120 -10.97 -13.24 7.02
CA TRP A 120 -11.49 -14.59 6.81
C TRP A 120 -12.25 -15.04 8.05
N ARG A 121 -13.50 -15.47 7.88
CA ARG A 121 -14.28 -16.08 8.97
C ARG A 121 -13.96 -17.56 9.15
N GLU A 122 -14.42 -18.11 10.27
CA GLU A 122 -14.59 -19.55 10.45
C GLU A 122 -15.37 -20.10 9.23
N HIS A 123 -14.87 -21.16 8.58
CA HIS A 123 -15.29 -21.69 7.27
C HIS A 123 -14.65 -21.06 6.01
N GLY A 124 -13.78 -20.06 6.15
CA GLY A 124 -12.97 -19.55 5.04
C GLY A 124 -13.73 -18.65 4.07
N SER A 125 -14.87 -18.08 4.46
CA SER A 125 -15.51 -17.01 3.69
C SER A 125 -14.68 -15.74 3.78
N ARG A 126 -14.40 -15.14 2.61
CA ARG A 126 -13.66 -13.88 2.49
C ARG A 126 -14.59 -12.69 2.71
N GLU A 127 -14.18 -11.76 3.55
CA GLU A 127 -14.86 -10.49 3.76
C GLU A 127 -13.91 -9.32 3.63
N GLU A 128 -14.45 -8.13 3.37
CA GLU A 128 -13.70 -6.91 3.43
C GLU A 128 -13.56 -6.45 4.88
N ALA A 129 -12.33 -6.48 5.39
CA ALA A 129 -12.05 -6.00 6.74
C ALA A 129 -12.04 -4.48 6.80
N TRP A 130 -11.50 -3.87 5.74
CA TRP A 130 -11.32 -2.44 5.63
C TRP A 130 -11.19 -2.05 4.16
N SER A 131 -11.73 -0.88 3.82
CA SER A 131 -11.42 -0.19 2.58
C SER A 131 -11.40 1.32 2.75
N MET A 132 -10.68 1.98 1.85
CA MET A 132 -10.64 3.42 1.73
C MET A 132 -10.68 3.82 0.27
N GLU A 133 -11.57 4.76 -0.03
CA GLU A 133 -11.64 5.45 -1.31
C GLU A 133 -10.83 6.75 -1.26
N TYR A 134 -10.04 6.98 -2.31
CA TYR A 134 -9.25 8.18 -2.51
C TYR A 134 -9.94 9.00 -3.60
N PRO A 135 -10.51 10.17 -3.29
CA PRO A 135 -11.36 10.92 -4.23
C PRO A 135 -10.58 11.68 -5.32
N GLY A 136 -9.40 11.21 -5.74
CA GLY A 136 -8.61 11.88 -6.79
C GLY A 136 -8.08 13.25 -6.39
N ARG A 137 -7.50 13.38 -5.20
CA ARG A 137 -6.80 14.61 -4.76
C ARG A 137 -5.32 14.53 -5.09
N TYR A 138 -4.63 15.67 -5.05
CA TYR A 138 -3.18 15.72 -5.19
C TYR A 138 -2.49 15.03 -4.01
N VAL A 139 -1.65 14.05 -4.33
CA VAL A 139 -0.90 13.23 -3.39
C VAL A 139 0.57 13.56 -3.42
N GLN A 140 1.17 13.74 -2.25
CA GLN A 140 2.60 13.98 -2.15
C GLN A 140 3.37 12.72 -2.58
N VAL A 141 4.30 12.88 -3.52
CA VAL A 141 5.14 11.77 -3.95
C VAL A 141 6.13 11.41 -2.83
N GLY A 142 6.22 10.12 -2.51
CA GLY A 142 7.04 9.61 -1.42
C GLY A 142 6.35 9.61 -0.05
N ALA A 143 5.05 9.90 0.01
CA ALA A 143 4.24 9.80 1.22
C ALA A 143 3.21 8.66 1.12
N GLY A 144 2.94 8.02 2.26
CA GLY A 144 1.91 6.97 2.39
C GLY A 144 0.58 7.56 2.82
N TRP A 145 -0.49 7.11 2.19
CA TRP A 145 -1.84 7.66 2.34
C TRP A 145 -2.81 6.59 2.81
N GLY A 146 -3.36 6.73 4.01
CA GLY A 146 -4.19 5.68 4.58
C GLY A 146 -4.56 5.95 6.03
N VAL A 147 -4.96 4.88 6.72
CA VAL A 147 -5.42 4.93 8.10
C VAL A 147 -4.51 4.07 8.96
N ALA A 148 -3.99 4.62 10.06
CA ALA A 148 -3.06 3.95 10.96
C ALA A 148 -3.68 2.77 11.74
N GLU A 149 -5.01 2.72 11.81
CA GLU A 149 -5.81 1.74 12.53
C GLU A 149 -6.76 1.00 11.57
N ALA A 150 -6.31 0.76 10.34
CA ALA A 150 -7.13 0.12 9.30
C ALA A 150 -7.51 -1.33 9.66
N LEU A 151 -6.62 -2.07 10.32
CA LEU A 151 -6.78 -3.49 10.63
C LEU A 151 -6.66 -3.70 12.14
N GLU A 152 -7.78 -3.97 12.79
CA GLU A 152 -7.82 -4.34 14.21
C GLU A 152 -7.18 -5.72 14.41
N LEU A 153 -6.22 -5.83 15.32
CA LEU A 153 -5.52 -7.08 15.60
C LEU A 153 -6.08 -7.71 16.86
N ALA A 154 -6.11 -9.05 16.89
CA ALA A 154 -6.54 -9.75 18.09
C ALA A 154 -5.56 -9.50 19.25
N ALA A 155 -6.08 -9.40 20.46
CA ALA A 155 -5.24 -9.24 21.65
C ALA A 155 -4.29 -10.45 21.78
N PRO A 156 -3.03 -10.23 22.22
CA PRO A 156 -2.17 -11.35 22.55
C PRO A 156 -2.80 -12.18 23.68
N PRO A 157 -2.62 -13.52 23.68
CA PRO A 157 -3.08 -14.35 24.79
C PRO A 157 -2.48 -13.84 26.11
N ALA A 158 -3.28 -13.84 27.18
CA ALA A 158 -2.85 -13.36 28.47
C ALA A 158 -1.62 -14.13 28.96
N GLU A 159 -0.63 -13.42 29.52
CA GLU A 159 0.54 -14.04 30.14
C GLU A 159 0.09 -15.06 31.20
N GLY A 160 0.34 -16.34 30.96
CA GLY A 160 -0.02 -17.44 31.87
C GLY A 160 -0.95 -18.50 31.29
N GLN A 161 -1.51 -18.29 30.09
CA GLN A 161 -2.18 -19.36 29.35
C GLN A 161 -1.10 -20.20 28.63
N GLU A 162 -0.75 -21.35 29.22
CA GLU A 162 0.21 -22.27 28.60
C GLU A 162 -0.29 -22.66 27.20
N PRO A 163 0.54 -22.49 26.16
CA PRO A 163 0.19 -22.96 24.83
C PRO A 163 0.10 -24.48 24.87
N SER A 164 -1.11 -25.02 24.70
CA SER A 164 -1.36 -26.45 24.53
C SER A 164 -0.37 -26.98 23.47
N SER A 165 0.39 -28.00 23.87
CA SER A 165 1.68 -28.41 23.30
C SER A 165 1.60 -28.95 21.86
N ALA A 166 1.36 -28.09 20.86
CA ALA A 166 1.36 -28.50 19.46
C ALA A 166 1.74 -27.36 18.51
N ALA A 167 2.95 -26.80 18.65
CA ALA A 167 3.77 -26.32 17.52
C ALA A 167 5.09 -25.71 18.04
N ALA A 168 6.17 -26.49 17.95
CA ALA A 168 7.52 -25.97 18.03
C ALA A 168 7.78 -25.07 16.80
N GLY A 169 7.57 -23.77 16.95
CA GLY A 169 7.89 -22.78 15.93
C GLY A 169 7.63 -21.38 16.46
N GLY A 170 8.68 -20.68 16.90
CA GLY A 170 8.60 -19.35 17.52
C GLY A 170 7.93 -18.25 16.67
N SER A 171 7.60 -18.54 15.40
CA SER A 171 6.85 -17.63 14.52
C SER A 171 5.33 -17.66 14.76
N GLY A 172 4.77 -18.78 15.24
CA GLY A 172 3.31 -18.94 15.38
C GLY A 172 2.70 -17.98 16.40
N SER A 173 3.42 -17.69 17.49
CA SER A 173 2.97 -16.76 18.54
C SER A 173 2.93 -15.29 18.05
N LEU A 174 3.91 -14.88 17.23
CA LEU A 174 4.00 -13.49 16.74
C LEU A 174 2.87 -13.13 15.76
N LEU A 175 2.39 -14.13 15.00
CA LEU A 175 1.36 -13.96 13.99
C LEU A 175 -0.06 -14.20 14.50
N ALA A 176 -0.23 -14.68 15.74
CA ALA A 176 -1.56 -14.93 16.32
C ALA A 176 -2.53 -13.73 16.20
N PRO A 177 -2.09 -12.46 16.44
CA PRO A 177 -2.94 -11.28 16.24
C PRO A 177 -3.45 -11.05 14.81
N TRP A 178 -2.79 -11.68 13.82
CA TRP A 178 -3.07 -11.52 12.39
C TRP A 178 -3.86 -12.68 11.79
N SER A 179 -4.19 -13.70 12.58
CA SER A 179 -4.81 -14.95 12.12
C SER A 179 -6.06 -14.74 11.27
N ALA A 180 -6.92 -13.77 11.63
CA ALA A 180 -8.12 -13.44 10.85
C ALA A 180 -7.82 -12.91 9.43
N TYR A 181 -6.66 -12.29 9.23
CA TYR A 181 -6.24 -11.72 7.95
C TYR A 181 -5.42 -12.67 7.08
N LEU A 182 -4.90 -13.75 7.67
CA LEU A 182 -4.00 -14.68 6.99
C LEU A 182 -4.78 -15.85 6.40
N LYS A 183 -4.63 -16.03 5.08
CA LYS A 183 -5.12 -17.21 4.35
C LYS A 183 -4.07 -17.67 3.37
N ASP A 184 -3.82 -18.98 3.35
CA ASP A 184 -2.84 -19.62 2.47
C ASP A 184 -1.45 -18.95 2.53
N GLY A 185 -1.04 -18.56 3.74
CA GLY A 185 0.24 -17.91 4.01
C GLY A 185 0.33 -16.45 3.57
N LYS A 186 -0.81 -15.76 3.40
CA LYS A 186 -0.86 -14.38 2.89
C LYS A 186 -1.92 -13.54 3.57
N LEU A 187 -1.60 -12.27 3.83
CA LEU A 187 -2.59 -11.21 3.98
C LEU A 187 -2.91 -10.70 2.59
N GLN A 188 -4.20 -10.54 2.25
CA GLN A 188 -4.61 -10.21 0.88
C GLN A 188 -5.52 -8.99 0.83
N GLY A 189 -5.53 -8.33 -0.32
CA GLY A 189 -6.40 -7.20 -0.58
C GLY A 189 -6.50 -6.89 -2.07
N VAL A 190 -7.08 -5.73 -2.37
CA VAL A 190 -7.17 -5.21 -3.74
C VAL A 190 -6.89 -3.72 -3.79
N LEU A 191 -6.25 -3.29 -4.88
CA LEU A 191 -6.10 -1.89 -5.27
C LEU A 191 -6.82 -1.68 -6.59
N GLU A 192 -7.74 -0.72 -6.63
CA GLU A 192 -8.59 -0.46 -7.78
C GLU A 192 -8.53 1.03 -8.15
N TRP A 193 -8.58 1.33 -9.45
CA TRP A 193 -8.81 2.70 -9.93
C TRP A 193 -10.26 2.77 -10.41
N VAL A 194 -10.98 3.81 -9.99
CA VAL A 194 -12.46 3.93 -10.10
C VAL A 194 -12.86 5.10 -10.99
#